data_AF-K9QS01-F1
#
_entry.id   AF-K9QS01-F1
#
_cell.length_a   1.000
_cell.length_b   1.000
_cell.length_c   1.000
_cell.angle_alpha   90.00
_cell.angle_beta   90.00
_cell.angle_gamma   90.00
#
_symmetry.space_group_name_H-M   'P 1'
#
loop_
_entity.id
_entity.type
_entity.pdbx_description
1 polymer ?
#
loop_
_entity_poly.entity_id
_entity_poly.type
_entity_poly.pdbx_seq_one_letter_code
_entity_poly.pdbx_strand_id
1 'polypeptide(L)' 'MADKHNKIKFPLWQYLNQPLFSRDSKLELNPRRFAYSWRIGLLKRCWNKECDAKGPQQH' A
#
# COMPACT_ATOMS: atom_id res chain seq x y z
N MET A 1 -30.82 -10.74 -5.65
CA MET A 1 -29.53 -11.32 -6.09
C MET A 1 -28.44 -10.56 -5.35
N ALA A 2 -27.86 -11.14 -4.29
CA ALA A 2 -26.84 -10.44 -3.51
C ALA A 2 -25.59 -10.24 -4.36
N ASP A 3 -25.27 -8.97 -4.64
CA ASP A 3 -24.05 -8.56 -5.33
C ASP A 3 -22.86 -9.15 -4.57
N LYS A 4 -22.24 -10.20 -5.14
CA LYS A 4 -20.97 -10.72 -4.64
C LYS A 4 -19.92 -9.66 -4.99
N HIS A 5 -19.85 -8.61 -4.18
CA HIS A 5 -18.81 -7.59 -4.26
C HIS A 5 -17.47 -8.31 -4.24
N ASN A 6 -16.87 -8.43 -5.42
CA ASN A 6 -15.54 -8.97 -5.61
C ASN A 6 -14.60 -7.98 -4.91
N LYS A 7 -14.39 -8.16 -3.60
CA LYS A 7 -13.58 -7.28 -2.77
C LYS A 7 -12.20 -7.23 -3.43
N ILE A 8 -11.89 -6.09 -4.03
CA ILE A 8 -10.64 -5.91 -4.74
C ILE A 8 -9.52 -6.08 -3.71
N LYS A 9 -8.78 -7.19 -3.81
CA LYS A 9 -7.79 -7.61 -2.80
C LYS A 9 -6.46 -6.87 -2.91
N PHE A 10 -6.37 -5.85 -3.75
CA PHE A 10 -5.15 -5.12 -4.03
C PHE A 10 -5.40 -3.60 -3.96
N PRO A 11 -4.36 -2.79 -3.71
CA PRO A 11 -4.48 -1.34 -3.55
C PRO A 11 -4.79 -0.66 -4.89
N LEU A 12 -6.05 -0.78 -5.35
CA LEU A 12 -6.50 -0.33 -6.66
C LEU A 12 -6.31 1.17 -6.84
N TRP A 13 -6.73 1.97 -5.85
CA TRP A 13 -6.59 3.42 -5.93
C TRP A 13 -5.13 3.86 -6.07
N GLN A 14 -4.22 3.20 -5.37
CA GLN A 14 -2.80 3.49 -5.46
C GLN A 14 -2.20 3.01 -6.78
N TYR A 15 -2.70 1.91 -7.34
CA TYR A 15 -2.31 1.43 -8.66
C TYR A 15 -2.72 2.41 -9.76
N LEU A 16 -3.94 2.96 -9.69
CA LEU A 16 -4.46 3.94 -10.65
C LEU A 16 -3.75 5.29 -10.53
N ASN A 17 -3.36 5.68 -9.32
CA ASN A 17 -2.62 6.92 -9.06
C ASN A 17 -1.09 6.75 -9.15
N GLN A 18 -0.59 5.63 -9.68
CA GLN A 18 0.85 5.46 -9.83
C GLN A 18 1.39 6.52 -10.80
N PRO A 19 2.57 7.12 -10.52
CA PRO A 19 3.17 8.10 -11.41
C PRO A 19 3.51 7.44 -12.75
N LEU A 20 2.83 7.87 -13.81
CA LEU A 20 3.11 7.43 -15.16
C LEU A 20 4.31 8.24 -15.68
N PHE A 21 5.32 7.54 -16.19
CA PHE A 21 6.50 8.16 -16.84
C PHE A 21 7.44 8.98 -15.94
N SER A 22 7.40 8.76 -14.62
CA SER A 22 8.39 9.36 -13.72
C SER A 22 9.79 8.77 -13.94
N ARG A 23 10.83 9.61 -13.85
CA ARG A 23 12.24 9.16 -13.87
C ARG A 23 12.62 8.34 -12.65
N ASP A 24 11.98 8.62 -11.51
CA ASP A 24 12.34 8.04 -10.21
C ASP A 24 11.58 6.75 -9.90
N SER A 25 10.52 6.45 -10.66
CA SER A 25 9.65 5.32 -10.40
C SER A 25 9.30 4.58 -11.68
N LYS A 26 9.64 3.30 -11.72
CA LYS A 26 9.33 2.42 -12.84
C LYS A 26 7.82 2.21 -12.95
N LEU A 27 7.28 2.46 -14.15
CA LEU A 27 5.90 2.13 -14.49
C LEU A 27 5.67 0.62 -14.34
N GLU A 28 4.72 0.21 -13.50
CA GLU A 28 4.42 -1.20 -13.22
C GLU A 28 2.98 -1.51 -13.65
N LEU A 29 2.84 -2.04 -14.88
CA LEU A 29 1.55 -2.38 -15.48
C LEU A 29 0.97 -3.72 -14.99
N ASN A 30 1.72 -4.46 -14.15
CA ASN A 30 1.25 -5.70 -13.56
C ASN A 30 0.66 -5.43 -12.16
N PRO A 31 -0.66 -5.54 -11.96
CA PRO A 31 -1.31 -5.18 -10.69
C PRO A 31 -0.83 -6.01 -9.50
N ARG A 32 -0.52 -7.29 -9.71
CA ARG A 32 0.00 -8.17 -8.65
C ARG A 32 1.39 -7.73 -8.19
N ARG A 33 2.26 -7.40 -9.15
CA ARG A 33 3.61 -6.94 -8.84
C ARG A 33 3.60 -5.58 -8.17
N PHE A 34 2.77 -4.66 -8.65
CA PHE A 34 2.55 -3.38 -8.00
C PHE A 34 2.10 -3.56 -6.55
N ALA A 35 1.12 -4.42 -6.29
CA ALA A 35 0.60 -4.66 -4.94
C ALA A 35 1.70 -5.13 -3.97
N TYR A 36 2.59 -6.00 -4.43
CA TYR A 36 3.73 -6.48 -3.63
C TYR A 36 4.71 -5.35 -3.32
N SER A 37 5.17 -4.62 -4.36
CA SER A 37 6.09 -3.49 -4.21
C SER A 37 5.50 -2.38 -3.32
N TRP A 38 4.23 -2.05 -3.53
CA TRP A 38 3.50 -1.06 -2.74
C TRP A 38 3.43 -1.45 -1.27
N ARG A 39 3.15 -2.72 -0.96
CA ARG A 39 3.10 -3.22 0.42
C ARG A 39 4.45 -3.10 1.12
N ILE A 40 5.54 -3.43 0.44
CA ILE A 40 6.89 -3.25 0.98
C ILE A 40 7.19 -1.77 1.25
N GLY A 41 6.88 -0.90 0.29
CA GLY A 41 7.07 0.55 0.45
C GLY A 41 6.24 1.14 1.59
N LEU A 42 5.01 0.63 1.78
CA LEU A 42 4.18 0.99 2.92
C LEU A 42 4.84 0.59 4.24
N LEU A 43 5.30 -0.67 4.36
CA LEU A 43 5.98 -1.16 5.56
C LEU A 43 7.22 -0.34 5.90
N LYS A 44 8.05 0.00 4.90
CA LYS A 44 9.23 0.86 5.09
C LYS A 44 8.85 2.26 5.62
N ARG A 45 7.79 2.87 5.08
CA ARG A 45 7.30 4.17 5.57
C ARG A 45 6.78 4.08 7.00
N CYS A 46 6.05 3.03 7.33
CA CYS A 46 5.58 2.81 8.70
C CYS A 46 6.73 2.53 9.67
N TRP A 47 7.75 1.79 9.23
CA TRP A 47 8.94 1.51 10.02
C TRP A 47 9.72 2.78 10.39
N ASN A 48 9.77 3.74 9.48
CA ASN A 48 10.42 5.03 9.72
C ASN A 48 9.58 6.02 10.55
N LYS A 49 8.33 5.67 10.90
CA LYS A 49 7.50 6.49 11.79
C LYS A 49 7.76 6.10 13.24
N GLU A 50 7.77 7.08 14.13
CA GLU A 50 7.72 6.80 15.55
C GLU A 50 6.44 6.04 15.90
N CYS A 51 6.58 5.01 16.73
CA CYS A 51 5.44 4.24 17.19
C CYS A 51 4.68 5.03 18.26
N ASP A 52 3.53 5.59 17.89
CA ASP A 52 2.60 6.26 18.82
C ASP A 52 1.92 5.31 19.82
N ALA A 53 2.14 4.00 19.69
CA ALA A 53 1.71 3.00 20.64
C ALA A 53 2.50 3.13 21.94
N LYS A 54 2.20 4.17 22.72
CA LYS A 54 2.56 4.25 24.14
C LYS A 54 1.81 3.10 24.82
N GLY A 55 2.51 2.03 25.16
CA GLY A 55 1.95 0.98 26.00
C GLY A 55 1.37 1.57 27.28
N PRO A 56 0.42 0.89 27.95
CA PRO A 56 -0.12 1.37 29.22
C PRO A 56 1.05 1.65 30.17
N GLN A 57 1.19 2.91 30.58
CA GLN A 57 2.19 3.31 31.56
C GLN A 57 1.86 2.56 32.85
N GLN A 58 2.70 1.58 33.22
CA GLN A 58 2.58 0.92 34.51
C GLN A 58 3.05 1.92 35.57
N HIS A 59 2.13 2.38 36.40
CA HIS A 59 2.38 3.17 37.59
C HIS A 59 2.25 2.26 38.82
#